data_AF-A4NWM9-F1
#
_entry.id   AF-A4NWM9-F1
#
_cell.length_a   1.000
_cell.length_b   1.000
_cell.length_c   1.000
_cell.angle_alpha   90.00
_cell.angle_beta   90.00
_cell.angle_gamma   90.00
#
_symmetry.space_group_name_H-M   'P 1'
#
loop_
_entity.id
_entity.type
_entity.pdbx_description
1 polymer ?
#
loop_
_entity_poly.entity_id
_entity_poly.type
_entity_poly.pdbx_seq_one_letter_code
_entity_poly.pdbx_strand_id
1 'polypeptide(L)'
;MKIKILKPNEKITENSWGNEKFRNFCIENMNFIYRIVNSISDSLKQESLKQKDTVIIKNDGDITYALNGKRLSTLNKTILNMNGKMELVQLLGDLWSDIDFQNTQNEGGVSFPTGKNQKPYCAE
;
A
#
# COMPACT_ATOMS: atom_id res chain seq x y z
N MET A 1 -9.89 -10.43 -30.75
CA MET A 1 -8.75 -9.59 -31.18
C MET A 1 -7.76 -9.52 -30.02
N LYS A 2 -6.50 -9.94 -30.16
CA LYS A 2 -5.51 -9.81 -29.07
C LYS A 2 -4.95 -8.38 -29.11
N ILE A 3 -5.29 -7.55 -28.13
CA ILE A 3 -4.71 -6.21 -27.99
C ILE A 3 -3.27 -6.41 -27.48
N LYS A 4 -2.28 -6.09 -28.32
CA LYS A 4 -0.87 -6.09 -27.92
C LYS A 4 -0.57 -4.77 -27.20
N ILE A 5 -0.57 -4.82 -25.87
CA ILE A 5 -0.32 -3.66 -25.01
C ILE A 5 1.19 -3.47 -24.79
N LEU A 6 1.90 -4.58 -24.57
CA LEU A 6 3.35 -4.65 -24.37
C LEU A 6 3.96 -5.68 -25.32
N LYS A 7 5.26 -5.57 -25.61
CA LYS A 7 5.99 -6.63 -26.32
C LYS A 7 6.16 -7.86 -25.40
N PRO A 8 6.26 -9.09 -25.93
CA PRO A 8 6.28 -10.32 -25.14
C PRO A 8 7.34 -10.40 -24.03
N ASN A 9 8.43 -9.62 -24.12
CA ASN A 9 9.53 -9.58 -23.14
C ASN A 9 9.81 -8.15 -22.63
N GLU A 10 8.86 -7.23 -22.80
CA GLU A 10 9.00 -5.87 -22.32
C GLU A 10 8.86 -5.87 -20.79
N LYS A 11 9.88 -5.35 -20.10
CA LYS A 11 9.82 -5.16 -18.66
C LYS A 11 8.98 -3.94 -18.34
N ILE A 12 8.03 -4.10 -17.41
CA ILE A 12 7.29 -2.97 -16.85
C ILE A 12 8.23 -2.20 -15.92
N THR A 13 8.39 -0.91 -16.19
CA THR A 13 9.21 0.05 -15.44
C THR A 13 8.38 1.28 -15.10
N GLU A 14 8.94 2.22 -14.33
CA GLU A 14 8.30 3.52 -14.06
C GLU A 14 7.89 4.26 -15.34
N ASN A 15 8.68 4.16 -16.42
CA ASN A 15 8.40 4.78 -17.70
C ASN A 15 7.23 4.14 -18.46
N SER A 16 6.79 2.94 -18.06
CA SER A 16 5.67 2.25 -18.71
C SER A 16 4.36 3.02 -18.56
N TRP A 17 4.20 3.84 -17.51
CA TRP A 17 3.02 4.68 -17.32
C TRP A 17 2.86 5.76 -18.40
N GLY A 18 3.95 6.17 -19.05
CA GLY A 18 3.92 7.11 -20.17
C GLY A 18 3.30 6.52 -21.45
N ASN A 19 3.19 5.19 -21.56
CA ASN A 19 2.50 4.54 -22.66
C ASN A 19 0.99 4.60 -22.44
N GLU A 20 0.30 5.41 -23.24
CA GLU A 20 -1.14 5.62 -23.13
C GLU A 20 -1.97 4.33 -23.23
N LYS A 21 -1.58 3.38 -24.10
CA LYS A 21 -2.29 2.09 -24.22
C LYS A 21 -2.17 1.25 -22.96
N PHE A 22 -0.98 1.23 -22.37
CA PHE A 22 -0.73 0.54 -21.12
C PHE A 22 -1.49 1.21 -19.97
N ARG A 23 -1.42 2.53 -19.87
CA ARG A 23 -2.14 3.31 -18.86
C ARG A 23 -3.65 3.09 -18.93
N ASN A 24 -4.26 3.19 -20.11
CA ASN A 24 -5.70 3.00 -20.27
C ASN A 24 -6.13 1.58 -19.89
N PHE A 25 -5.35 0.57 -20.31
CA PHE A 25 -5.58 -0.81 -19.88
C PHE A 25 -5.55 -0.95 -18.35
N CYS A 26 -4.55 -0.36 -17.69
CA CYS A 26 -4.43 -0.38 -16.24
C CYS A 26 -5.63 0.29 -15.55
N ILE A 27 -6.08 1.44 -16.05
CA ILE A 27 -7.24 2.17 -15.49
C ILE A 27 -8.53 1.38 -15.68
N GLU A 28 -8.80 0.88 -16.89
CA GLU A 28 -10.02 0.12 -17.21
C GLU A 28 -10.11 -1.19 -16.41
N ASN A 29 -8.97 -1.80 -16.10
CA ASN A 29 -8.87 -3.10 -15.42
C ASN A 29 -8.38 -2.99 -13.98
N MET A 30 -8.38 -1.79 -13.38
CA MET A 30 -7.77 -1.55 -12.07
C MET A 30 -8.36 -2.39 -10.92
N ASN A 31 -9.58 -2.89 -11.07
CA ASN A 31 -10.25 -3.78 -10.10
C ASN A 31 -9.81 -5.25 -10.22
N PHE A 32 -9.19 -5.64 -11.34
CA PHE A 32 -8.74 -7.00 -11.64
C PHE A 32 -7.21 -7.16 -11.60
N ILE A 33 -6.48 -6.04 -11.54
CA ILE A 33 -5.04 -6.02 -11.34
C ILE A 33 -4.76 -5.93 -9.85
N TYR A 34 -3.92 -6.81 -9.33
CA TYR A 34 -3.61 -6.87 -7.90
C TYR A 34 -2.13 -7.12 -7.63
N ARG A 35 -1.71 -6.77 -6.41
CA ARG A 35 -0.44 -7.18 -5.82
C ARG A 35 -0.68 -7.92 -4.52
N ILE A 36 0.26 -8.80 -4.18
CA ILE A 36 0.29 -9.48 -2.88
C ILE A 36 0.84 -8.51 -1.83
N VAL A 37 0.18 -8.46 -0.68
CA VAL A 37 0.60 -7.67 0.49
C VAL A 37 0.60 -8.54 1.75
N ASN A 38 1.58 -8.30 2.63
CA ASN A 38 1.79 -9.09 3.84
C ASN A 38 0.91 -8.64 5.02
N SER A 39 0.41 -7.41 5.01
CA SER A 39 -0.53 -6.91 6.01
C SER A 39 -1.90 -7.55 5.79
N ILE A 40 -2.35 -8.36 6.73
CA ILE A 40 -3.63 -9.09 6.73
C ILE A 40 -4.03 -9.33 8.19
N SER A 41 -5.33 -9.35 8.50
CA SER A 41 -5.80 -9.72 9.84
C SER A 41 -5.59 -11.22 10.11
N ASP A 42 -5.33 -11.59 11.36
CA ASP A 42 -5.09 -12.99 11.73
C ASP A 42 -6.29 -13.89 11.42
N SER A 43 -7.51 -13.40 11.64
CA SER A 43 -8.74 -14.13 11.32
C SER A 43 -8.83 -14.47 9.83
N LEU A 44 -8.64 -13.48 8.95
CA LEU A 44 -8.71 -13.65 7.50
C LEU A 44 -7.56 -14.52 6.99
N LYS A 45 -6.38 -14.41 7.58
CA LYS A 45 -5.22 -15.25 7.25
C LYS A 45 -5.52 -16.72 7.53
N GLN A 46 -6.03 -17.04 8.72
CA GLN A 46 -6.35 -18.43 9.08
C GLN A 46 -7.46 -19.00 8.20
N GLU A 47 -8.48 -18.20 7.88
CA GLU A 47 -9.54 -18.60 6.96
C GLU A 47 -9.00 -18.93 5.56
N SER A 48 -8.16 -18.04 5.01
CA SER A 48 -7.52 -18.23 3.70
C SER A 48 -6.57 -19.44 3.68
N LEU A 49 -5.93 -19.78 4.79
CA LEU A 49 -5.06 -20.97 4.88
C LEU A 49 -5.85 -22.28 4.92
N LYS A 50 -7.09 -22.27 5.43
CA LYS A 50 -7.99 -23.45 5.43
C LYS A 50 -8.50 -23.78 4.03
N GLN A 51 -8.70 -22.76 3.19
CA GLN A 51 -9.23 -22.87 1.83
C GLN A 51 -8.13 -22.53 0.82
N LYS A 52 -7.16 -23.45 0.65
CA LYS A 52 -6.06 -23.25 -0.28
C LYS A 52 -6.57 -23.06 -1.71
N ASP A 53 -5.84 -22.22 -2.45
CA ASP A 53 -6.08 -21.91 -3.87
C ASP A 53 -7.47 -21.32 -4.16
N THR A 54 -8.13 -20.81 -3.13
CA THR A 54 -9.41 -20.12 -3.22
C THR A 54 -9.26 -18.68 -2.73
N VAL A 55 -9.84 -17.74 -3.49
CA VAL A 55 -9.87 -16.33 -3.08
C VAL A 55 -10.99 -16.16 -2.06
N ILE A 56 -10.63 -15.76 -0.84
CA ILE A 56 -11.56 -15.39 0.22
C ILE A 56 -11.88 -13.90 0.09
N ILE A 57 -13.16 -13.56 0.17
CA ILE A 57 -13.67 -12.19 0.07
C ILE A 57 -14.32 -11.84 1.40
N LYS A 58 -13.86 -10.76 2.02
CA LYS A 58 -14.45 -10.22 3.25
C LYS A 58 -14.93 -8.79 3.00
N ASN A 59 -16.11 -8.45 3.52
CA ASN A 59 -16.70 -7.12 3.40
C ASN A 59 -17.02 -6.57 4.80
N ASP A 60 -16.04 -5.89 5.41
CA ASP A 60 -16.17 -5.22 6.71
C ASP A 60 -16.12 -3.70 6.51
N GLY A 61 -16.97 -3.17 5.62
CA GLY A 61 -16.96 -1.76 5.20
C GLY A 61 -16.09 -1.50 3.97
N ASP A 62 -14.98 -2.22 3.84
CA ASP A 62 -14.16 -2.29 2.63
C ASP A 62 -13.99 -3.74 2.16
N ILE A 63 -14.04 -3.95 0.85
CA ILE A 63 -13.80 -5.27 0.26
C ILE A 63 -12.31 -5.61 0.38
N THR A 64 -12.04 -6.73 1.04
CA THR A 64 -10.71 -7.29 1.22
C THR A 64 -10.64 -8.69 0.64
N TYR A 65 -9.57 -8.96 -0.11
CA TYR A 65 -9.33 -10.24 -0.76
C TYR A 65 -8.14 -10.93 -0.11
N ALA A 66 -8.21 -12.24 0.09
CA ALA A 66 -7.10 -13.05 0.58
C ALA A 66 -6.94 -14.34 -0.22
N LEU A 67 -5.69 -14.74 -0.45
CA LEU A 67 -5.31 -15.98 -1.14
C LEU A 67 -4.08 -16.57 -0.45
N ASN A 68 -4.15 -17.84 -0.09
CA ASN A 68 -3.05 -18.61 0.50
C ASN A 68 -2.37 -17.88 1.69
N GLY A 69 -3.18 -17.29 2.57
CA GLY A 69 -2.71 -16.60 3.78
C GLY A 69 -2.11 -15.21 3.54
N LYS A 70 -2.26 -14.66 2.33
CA LYS A 70 -1.82 -13.29 1.99
C LYS A 70 -2.98 -12.45 1.51
N ARG A 71 -2.92 -11.14 1.75
CA ARG A 71 -3.93 -10.19 1.25
C ARG A 71 -3.61 -9.78 -0.18
N LEU A 72 -4.63 -9.57 -0.99
CA LEU A 72 -4.52 -8.98 -2.33
C LEU A 72 -4.96 -7.53 -2.28
N SER A 73 -4.09 -6.62 -2.76
CA SER A 73 -4.39 -5.21 -2.92
C SER A 73 -4.59 -4.92 -4.39
N THR A 74 -5.80 -4.51 -4.75
CA THR A 74 -6.18 -4.10 -6.11
C THR A 74 -5.54 -2.76 -6.49
N LEU A 75 -5.31 -2.55 -7.78
CA LEU A 75 -4.66 -1.36 -8.34
C LEU A 75 -5.52 -0.09 -8.15
N ASN A 76 -6.85 -0.23 -8.10
CA ASN A 76 -7.76 0.88 -7.83
C ASN A 76 -7.46 1.61 -6.50
N LYS A 77 -6.80 0.95 -5.53
CA LYS A 77 -6.38 1.58 -4.27
C LYS A 77 -5.23 2.57 -4.43
N THR A 78 -4.57 2.58 -5.58
CA THR A 78 -3.40 3.43 -5.89
C THR A 78 -3.61 4.28 -7.14
N ILE A 79 -4.82 4.30 -7.72
CA ILE A 79 -5.17 5.21 -8.82
C ILE A 79 -6.30 6.11 -8.33
N LEU A 80 -6.05 7.41 -8.31
CA LEU A 80 -7.05 8.41 -7.90
C LEU A 80 -7.30 9.40 -9.02
N ASN A 81 -8.51 9.96 -9.03
CA ASN A 81 -8.83 11.09 -9.88
C ASN A 81 -8.24 12.37 -9.28
N MET A 82 -7.25 12.93 -9.95
CA MET A 82 -6.65 14.23 -9.66
C MET A 82 -7.02 15.22 -10.76
N ASN A 83 -7.92 16.15 -10.46
CA ASN A 83 -8.35 17.21 -11.38
C ASN A 83 -8.81 16.69 -12.76
N GLY A 84 -9.56 15.59 -12.78
CA GLY A 84 -10.09 14.98 -14.01
C GLY A 84 -9.15 13.98 -14.68
N LYS A 85 -7.98 13.71 -14.09
CA LYS A 85 -7.01 12.72 -14.61
C LYS A 85 -6.81 11.60 -13.60
N MET A 86 -6.89 10.35 -14.07
CA MET A 86 -6.59 9.18 -13.27
C MET A 86 -5.09 8.99 -13.18
N GLU A 87 -4.52 9.21 -12.00
CA GLU A 87 -3.07 9.17 -11.77
C GLU A 87 -2.69 8.15 -10.72
N LEU A 88 -1.49 7.58 -10.87
CA LEU A 88 -0.88 6.74 -9.83
C LEU A 88 -0.53 7.61 -8.62
N VAL A 89 -1.00 7.19 -7.46
CA VAL A 89 -0.69 7.83 -6.19
C VAL A 89 -0.05 6.84 -5.24
N GLN A 90 0.83 7.37 -4.40
CA GLN A 90 1.31 6.69 -3.22
C GLN A 90 0.76 7.43 -2.02
N LEU A 91 0.07 6.71 -1.13
CA LEU A 91 -0.21 7.24 0.19
C LEU A 91 1.13 7.38 0.91
N LEU A 92 1.65 8.60 0.96
CA LEU A 92 2.59 8.98 2.00
C LEU A 92 1.78 8.91 3.30
N GLY A 93 2.30 8.27 4.35
CA GLY A 93 1.58 8.09 5.62
C GLY A 93 1.18 9.42 6.25
N ASP A 94 0.78 9.43 7.52
CA ASP A 94 0.47 10.66 8.27
C ASP A 94 1.75 11.52 8.41
N LEU A 95 2.14 12.17 7.32
CA LEU A 95 3.30 13.03 7.22
C LEU A 95 2.82 14.40 7.64
N TRP A 96 2.96 14.67 8.93
CA TRP A 96 2.82 15.99 9.49
C TRP A 96 4.08 16.78 9.12
N SER A 97 4.10 17.40 7.94
CA SER A 97 5.21 18.31 7.55
C SER A 97 5.27 19.55 8.44
N ASP A 98 4.15 19.89 9.07
CA ASP A 98 3.96 21.13 9.84
C ASP A 98 4.15 20.94 11.34
N ILE A 99 4.35 19.69 11.81
CA ILE A 99 4.70 19.42 13.20
C ILE A 99 6.21 19.23 13.27
N ASP A 100 6.89 20.27 13.74
CA ASP A 100 8.29 20.13 14.16
C ASP A 100 8.34 19.15 15.34
N PHE A 101 8.93 17.97 15.13
CA PHE A 101 9.16 16.97 16.19
C PHE A 101 9.98 17.54 17.35
N GLN A 102 10.71 18.64 17.15
CA GLN A 102 11.44 19.34 18.21
C GLN A 102 10.52 20.18 19.11
N ASN A 103 9.37 20.64 18.61
CA ASN A 103 8.50 21.59 19.35
C ASN A 103 7.25 20.97 19.98
N THR A 104 6.86 19.74 19.62
CA THR A 104 5.72 19.05 20.26
C THR A 104 6.00 18.60 21.70
N GLN A 105 7.24 18.71 22.19
CA GLN A 105 7.60 18.33 23.57
C GLN A 105 7.10 19.31 24.64
N ASN A 106 6.69 20.53 24.26
CA ASN A 106 6.30 21.59 25.21
C ASN A 106 4.88 22.13 24.98
N GLU A 107 4.07 21.52 24.12
CA GLU A 107 2.67 21.91 23.97
C GLU A 107 1.79 21.23 25.04
N GLY A 108 0.85 21.97 25.61
CA GLY A 108 -0.12 21.45 26.58
C GLY A 108 0.38 21.33 28.03
N GLY A 109 1.54 21.90 28.38
CA GLY A 109 2.06 21.91 29.75
C GLY A 109 2.61 20.56 30.24
N VAL A 110 2.83 19.61 29.33
CA VAL A 110 3.40 18.30 29.64
C VAL A 110 4.76 18.21 28.96
N SER A 111 5.83 18.15 29.74
CA SER A 111 7.19 17.96 29.23
C SER A 111 7.53 16.48 29.25
N PHE A 112 7.72 15.87 28.09
CA PHE A 112 8.24 14.51 28.01
C PHE A 112 9.76 14.53 28.15
N PRO A 113 10.36 13.67 29.01
CA PRO A 113 11.80 13.59 29.10
C PRO A 113 12.39 13.12 27.77
N THR A 114 13.31 13.91 27.23
CA THR A 114 14.05 13.56 26.02
C THR A 114 14.80 12.27 26.29
N GLY A 115 14.45 11.19 25.58
CA GLY A 115 15.10 9.88 25.71
C GLY A 115 16.56 9.94 25.31
N LYS A 116 17.43 10.40 26.23
CA LYS A 116 18.87 10.20 26.10
C LYS A 116 19.12 8.71 26.26
N ASN A 117 19.61 8.10 25.18
CA ASN A 117 20.22 6.78 25.16
C ASN A 117 20.98 6.50 26.46
N GLN A 118 20.60 5.45 27.18
CA GLN A 118 21.41 4.90 28.26
C GLN A 118 22.75 4.50 27.64
N LYS A 119 23.84 5.17 28.03
CA LYS A 119 25.19 4.74 27.66
C LYS A 119 25.50 3.42 28.40
N PRO A 120 26.21 2.48 27.75
CA PRO A 120 26.46 1.16 28.32
C PRO A 120 27.34 1.28 29.56
N TYR A 121 27.15 0.34 30.48
CA TYR A 121 28.02 0.06 31.61
C TYR A 121 29.51 0.18 31.24
N CYS A 122 30.23 1.05 31.94
CA CYS A 122 31.65 0.84 32.21
C CYS A 122 31.78 0.60 33.70
N ALA A 123 32.15 -0.63 34.06
CA ALA A 123 32.61 -1.00 35.38
C ALA A 123 34.06 -0.53 35.55
N GLU A 124 34.36 0.08 36.69
CA GLU A 124 35.61 -0.02 37.46
C GLU A 124 35.35 0.53 38.86
#